data_AF-A0A1S9BXZ4-F1
#
_entry.id   AF-A0A1S9BXZ4-F1
#
_cell.length_a   1.000
_cell.length_b   1.000
_cell.length_c   1.000
_cell.angle_alpha   90.00
_cell.angle_beta   90.00
_cell.angle_gamma   90.00
#
_symmetry.space_group_name_H-M   'P 1'
#
loop_
_entity.id
_entity.type
_entity.pdbx_description
1 polymer ?
#
loop_
_entity_poly.entity_id
_entity_poly.type
_entity_poly.pdbx_seq_one_letter_code
_entity_poly.pdbx_strand_id
1 'polypeptide(L)'
;MQTKISELDTKFDTLKEDEKNRRELSDALDARRRILRASYEISHGADYDGEMISNAMDDVTSYDNYCKLHPLFVNSKAVMAESTVKDAYRRYNRQSTFIGGNES
;
A
#
# COMPACT_ATOMS: atom_id res chain seq x y z
N MET A 1 -32.57 8.31 -32.27
CA MET A 1 -32.75 7.94 -30.85
C MET A 1 -31.74 6.88 -30.43
N GLN A 2 -31.56 5.79 -31.19
CA GLN A 2 -30.56 4.75 -30.91
C GLN A 2 -29.12 5.27 -30.81
N THR A 3 -28.69 6.19 -31.70
CA THR A 3 -27.33 6.77 -31.69
C THR A 3 -26.99 7.52 -30.40
N LYS A 4 -27.96 8.25 -29.84
CA LYS A 4 -27.75 8.98 -28.59
C LYS A 4 -27.64 8.06 -27.38
N ILE A 5 -28.34 6.92 -27.40
CA ILE A 5 -28.27 5.91 -26.34
C ILE A 5 -26.89 5.24 -26.37
N SER A 6 -26.41 4.81 -27.54
CA SER A 6 -25.06 4.23 -27.66
C SER A 6 -23.93 5.20 -27.28
N GLU A 7 -24.10 6.49 -27.59
CA GLU A 7 -23.16 7.53 -27.15
C GLU A 7 -23.15 7.69 -25.62
N LEU A 8 -24.32 7.57 -24.98
CA LEU A 8 -24.43 7.64 -23.52
C LEU A 8 -23.80 6.41 -22.85
N ASP A 9 -24.02 5.21 -23.38
CA ASP A 9 -23.40 3.98 -22.87
C ASP A 9 -21.87 4.07 -22.90
N THR A 10 -21.32 4.53 -24.02
CA THR A 10 -19.87 4.71 -24.17
C THR A 10 -19.30 5.73 -23.17
N LYS A 11 -20.02 6.84 -22.96
CA LYS A 11 -19.62 7.85 -21.96
C LYS A 11 -19.71 7.30 -20.54
N PHE A 12 -20.73 6.49 -20.25
CA PHE A 12 -20.91 5.87 -18.94
C PHE A 12 -19.78 4.89 -18.62
N ASP A 13 -19.37 4.06 -19.58
CA ASP A 13 -18.25 3.14 -19.41
C ASP A 13 -16.93 3.88 -19.23
N THR A 14 -16.71 4.95 -20.00
CA THR A 14 -15.52 5.81 -19.84
C THR A 14 -15.48 6.45 -18.44
N LEU A 15 -16.60 6.98 -17.96
CA LEU A 15 -16.69 7.60 -16.64
C LEU A 15 -16.42 6.60 -15.50
N LYS A 16 -16.91 5.36 -15.65
CA LYS A 16 -16.64 4.28 -14.69
C LYS A 16 -15.16 3.94 -14.62
N GLU A 17 -14.51 3.81 -15.78
CA GLU A 17 -13.08 3.50 -15.82
C GLU A 17 -12.24 4.66 -15.27
N ASP A 18 -12.58 5.90 -15.62
CA ASP A 18 -11.93 7.09 -15.07
C ASP A 18 -12.09 7.18 -13.54
N GLU A 19 -13.28 6.86 -13.02
CA GLU A 19 -13.53 6.84 -11.58
C GLU A 19 -12.71 5.76 -10.89
N LYS A 20 -12.65 4.56 -11.45
CA LYS A 20 -11.82 3.46 -10.95
C LYS A 20 -10.34 3.86 -10.92
N ASN A 21 -9.81 4.39 -12.02
CA ASN A 21 -8.42 4.86 -12.12
C ASN A 21 -8.10 5.94 -11.08
N ARG A 22 -9.02 6.88 -10.83
CA ARG A 22 -8.86 7.91 -9.78
C ARG A 22 -8.82 7.30 -8.38
N ARG A 23 -9.68 6.32 -8.10
CA ARG A 23 -9.70 5.62 -6.80
C ARG A 23 -8.41 4.85 -6.57
N GLU A 24 -7.97 4.05 -7.54
CA GLU A 24 -6.71 3.29 -7.46
C GLU A 24 -5.50 4.20 -7.23
N LEU A 25 -5.42 5.33 -7.94
CA LEU A 25 -4.37 6.33 -7.71
C LEU A 25 -4.46 6.94 -6.30
N SER A 26 -5.66 7.29 -5.83
CA SER A 26 -5.86 7.85 -4.49
C SER A 26 -5.40 6.87 -3.42
N ASP A 27 -5.81 5.61 -3.53
CA ASP A 27 -5.46 4.54 -2.58
C ASP A 27 -3.95 4.31 -2.55
N ALA A 28 -3.29 4.32 -3.72
CA ALA A 28 -1.84 4.20 -3.82
C ALA A 28 -1.10 5.41 -3.20
N LEU A 29 -1.60 6.64 -3.38
CA LEU A 29 -1.00 7.83 -2.77
C LEU A 29 -1.15 7.83 -1.25
N ASP A 30 -2.29 7.36 -0.75
CA ASP A 30 -2.53 7.24 0.69
C ASP A 30 -1.68 6.13 1.31
N ALA A 31 -1.59 4.96 0.68
CA ALA A 31 -0.68 3.89 1.08
C ALA A 31 0.77 4.41 1.12
N ARG A 32 1.22 5.12 0.08
CA ARG A 32 2.54 5.76 0.06
C ARG A 32 2.76 6.69 1.25
N ARG A 33 1.77 7.55 1.57
CA ARG A 33 1.87 8.47 2.70
C ARG A 33 2.04 7.71 4.02
N ARG A 34 1.26 6.63 4.21
CA ARG A 34 1.33 5.78 5.40
C ARG A 34 2.65 5.04 5.50
N ILE A 35 3.19 4.49 4.41
CA ILE A 35 4.51 3.84 4.36
C ILE A 35 5.63 4.81 4.77
N LEU A 36 5.63 6.02 4.21
CA LEU A 36 6.64 7.04 4.54
C LEU A 36 6.57 7.43 6.01
N ARG A 37 5.35 7.60 6.54
CA ARG A 37 5.13 7.89 7.96
C ARG A 37 5.61 6.75 8.85
N ALA A 38 5.26 5.51 8.52
CA ALA A 38 5.68 4.33 9.26
C ALA A 38 7.20 4.19 9.28
N SER A 39 7.86 4.32 8.13
CA SER A 39 9.32 4.31 8.08
C SER A 39 9.96 5.39 8.93
N TYR A 40 9.38 6.59 8.97
CA TYR A 40 9.87 7.67 9.81
C TYR A 40 9.71 7.31 11.30
N GLU A 41 8.51 6.91 11.72
CA GLU A 41 8.20 6.57 13.11
C GLU A 41 9.06 5.40 13.62
N ILE A 42 9.22 4.33 12.82
CA ILE A 42 10.09 3.19 13.12
C ILE A 42 11.55 3.63 13.30
N SER A 43 12.04 4.52 12.43
CA SER A 43 13.46 4.95 12.48
C SER A 43 13.76 5.88 13.66
N HIS A 44 12.75 6.60 14.16
CA HIS A 44 12.89 7.53 15.28
C HIS A 44 12.51 6.94 16.63
N GLY A 45 12.29 5.61 16.69
CA GLY A 45 12.04 4.89 17.93
C GLY A 45 10.69 5.23 18.57
N ALA A 46 9.69 5.59 17.76
CA ALA A 46 8.32 5.61 18.26
C ALA A 46 7.91 4.19 18.68
N ASP A 47 7.10 4.08 19.74
CA ASP A 47 6.51 2.81 20.16
C ASP A 47 5.60 2.28 19.04
N TYR A 48 6.16 1.39 18.22
CA TYR A 48 5.46 0.74 17.12
C TYR A 48 4.95 -0.61 17.61
N ASP A 49 3.63 -0.73 17.75
CA ASP A 49 3.02 -2.01 18.08
C ASP A 49 2.95 -2.95 16.85
N GLY A 50 2.68 -4.23 17.09
CA GLY A 50 2.62 -5.23 16.02
C GLY A 50 1.53 -4.98 14.98
N GLU A 51 0.42 -4.36 15.37
CA GLU A 51 -0.69 -4.04 14.47
C GLU A 51 -0.30 -2.92 13.51
N MET A 52 0.35 -1.87 14.01
CA MET A 52 0.91 -0.79 13.21
C MET A 52 1.96 -1.31 12.21
N ILE A 53 2.83 -2.24 12.63
CA ILE A 53 3.80 -2.89 11.73
C ILE A 53 3.07 -3.70 10.63
N SER A 54 2.02 -4.44 10.99
CA SER A 54 1.24 -5.24 10.04
C SER A 54 0.50 -4.38 9.04
N ASN A 55 -0.20 -3.34 9.49
CA ASN A 55 -0.94 -2.41 8.64
C ASN A 55 -0.01 -1.69 7.65
N ALA A 56 1.19 -1.29 8.11
CA ALA A 56 2.19 -0.73 7.21
C ALA A 56 2.65 -1.73 6.14
N MET A 57 2.75 -3.03 6.46
CA MET A 57 3.08 -4.07 5.48
C MET A 57 1.96 -4.32 4.46
N ASP A 58 0.69 -4.16 4.85
CA ASP A 58 -0.45 -4.23 3.93
C ASP A 58 -0.47 -3.02 2.97
N ASP A 59 -0.13 -1.84 3.47
CA ASP A 59 0.05 -0.64 2.64
C ASP A 59 1.19 -0.85 1.63
N VAL A 60 2.32 -1.42 2.06
CA VAL A 60 3.44 -1.80 1.19
C VAL A 60 2.96 -2.71 0.06
N THR A 61 2.19 -3.76 0.39
CA THR A 61 1.68 -4.72 -0.59
C THR A 61 0.75 -4.05 -1.61
N SER A 62 -0.15 -3.19 -1.13
CA SER A 62 -1.09 -2.45 -1.97
C SER A 62 -0.36 -1.47 -2.90
N TYR A 63 0.62 -0.74 -2.38
CA TYR A 63 1.43 0.20 -3.15
C TYR A 63 2.32 -0.49 -4.19
N ASP A 64 2.96 -1.60 -3.82
CA ASP A 64 3.78 -2.42 -4.73
C ASP A 64 2.94 -2.94 -5.91
N ASN A 65 1.71 -3.38 -5.65
CA ASN A 65 0.81 -3.85 -6.70
C ASN A 65 0.44 -2.71 -7.67
N TYR A 66 0.13 -1.52 -7.15
CA TYR A 66 -0.11 -0.35 -8.00
C TYR A 66 1.12 -0.01 -8.86
N CYS A 67 2.31 0.06 -8.26
CA CYS A 67 3.54 0.39 -8.98
C CYS A 67 3.89 -0.62 -10.08
N LYS A 68 3.61 -1.92 -9.87
CA LYS A 68 3.79 -2.96 -10.90
C LYS A 68 2.88 -2.77 -12.10
N LEU A 69 1.65 -2.33 -11.87
CA LEU A 69 0.69 -2.02 -12.94
C LEU A 69 0.99 -0.68 -13.61
N HIS A 70 1.69 0.23 -12.93
CA HIS A 70 2.05 1.56 -13.40
C HIS A 70 3.58 1.79 -13.36
N PRO A 71 4.36 1.17 -14.27
CA PRO A 71 5.83 1.16 -14.20
C PRO A 71 6.50 2.53 -14.34
N LEU A 72 5.78 3.54 -14.86
CA LEU A 72 6.26 4.92 -14.97
C LEU A 72 5.96 5.77 -13.73
N PHE A 73 5.25 5.22 -12.74
CA PHE A 73 4.89 5.95 -11.54
C PHE A 73 6.10 6.14 -10.62
N VAL A 74 6.37 7.39 -10.24
CA VAL A 74 7.57 7.75 -9.47
C VAL A 74 7.44 7.29 -8.01
N ASN A 75 8.25 6.31 -7.61
CA ASN A 75 8.16 5.63 -6.32
C ASN A 75 9.45 5.61 -5.48
N SER A 76 10.56 6.21 -5.94
CA SER A 76 11.89 6.06 -5.30
C SER A 76 11.94 6.28 -3.78
N LYS A 77 11.25 7.30 -3.26
CA LYS A 77 11.15 7.55 -1.81
C LYS A 77 10.41 6.45 -1.06
N ALA A 78 9.35 5.90 -1.67
CA ALA A 78 8.56 4.85 -1.07
C ALA A 78 9.36 3.54 -1.02
N VAL A 79 10.09 3.20 -2.08
CA VAL A 79 10.95 2.00 -2.14
C VAL A 79 11.95 1.96 -0.98
N MET A 80 12.56 3.09 -0.61
CA MET A 80 13.46 3.15 0.56
C MET A 80 12.70 2.93 1.88
N ALA A 81 11.53 3.55 2.03
CA ALA A 81 10.70 3.42 3.23
C ALA A 81 10.11 2.00 3.38
N GLU A 82 9.75 1.34 2.28
CA GLU A 82 9.30 -0.04 2.26
C GLU A 82 10.35 -0.99 2.84
N SER A 83 11.64 -0.76 2.58
CA SER A 83 12.71 -1.59 3.15
C SER A 83 12.67 -1.55 4.68
N THR A 84 12.52 -0.37 5.26
CA THR A 84 12.40 -0.17 6.71
C THR A 84 11.20 -0.92 7.28
N VAL A 85 10.03 -0.80 6.64
CA VAL A 85 8.79 -1.49 7.06
C VAL A 85 8.94 -3.01 6.94
N LYS A 86 9.45 -3.51 5.82
CA LYS A 86 9.70 -4.95 5.57
C LYS A 86 10.64 -5.52 6.63
N ASP A 87 11.67 -4.78 7.04
CA ASP A 87 12.60 -5.20 8.10
C ASP A 87 11.97 -5.20 9.50
N ALA A 88 11.17 -4.18 9.83
CA ALA A 88 10.43 -4.15 11.09
C ALA A 88 9.45 -5.33 11.20
N TYR A 89 8.70 -5.62 10.12
CA TYR A 89 7.78 -6.75 10.04
C TYR A 89 8.51 -8.10 10.23
N ARG A 90 9.69 -8.27 9.62
CA ARG A 90 10.52 -9.47 9.84
C ARG A 90 10.97 -9.61 11.29
N ARG A 91 11.37 -8.51 11.95
CA ARG A 91 11.82 -8.54 13.35
C ARG A 91 10.68 -8.90 14.29
N TYR A 92 9.51 -8.28 14.10
CA TYR A 92 8.30 -8.58 14.87
C TYR A 92 7.92 -10.06 14.78
N ASN A 93 7.87 -10.62 13.57
CA ASN A 93 7.53 -12.04 13.38
C ASN A 93 8.59 -12.98 13.96
N ARG A 94 9.89 -12.66 13.86
CA ARG A 94 10.94 -13.48 14.50
C ARG A 94 10.81 -13.52 16.01
N GLN A 95 10.49 -12.39 16.65
CA GLN A 95 10.26 -12.34 18.10
C GLN A 95 9.00 -13.14 18.49
N SER A 96 7.91 -13.03 17.72
CA SER A 96 6.70 -13.83 17.94
C SER A 96 6.98 -15.33 17.82
N THR A 97 7.79 -15.74 16.84
CA THR A 97 8.16 -17.16 16.64
C THR A 97 9.09 -17.69 17.75
N PHE A 98 9.91 -16.84 18.36
CA PHE A 98 10.85 -17.24 19.43
C PHE A 98 10.15 -17.52 20.77
N ILE A 99 8.98 -16.92 21.02
CA ILE A 99 8.25 -17.08 22.30
C ILE A 99 7.42 -18.37 22.33
N GLY A 100 7.15 -19.02 21.19
CA GLY A 100 6.41 -20.28 21.10
C GLY A 100 7.24 -21.56 21.32
N GLY A 101 8.50 -21.45 21.73
CA GLY A 101 9.46 -22.57 21.80
C GLY A 101 9.80 -23.09 23.19
N ASN A 102 9.17 -22.59 24.26
CA ASN A 102 9.41 -23.06 25.64
C ASN A 102 8.12 -23.62 26.26
N GLU A 103 7.62 -24.71 25.68
CA GLU A 103 6.82 -25.68 26.43
C GLU A 103 7.41 -27.08 26.16
N SER A 104 8.30 -27.52 27.05
CA SER A 104 8.73 -28.91 27.25
C SER A 104 9.17 -29.08 28.69
#